data_AF-A0A0D6PHU9-F1
#
_entry.id   AF-A0A0D6PHU9-F1
#
_cell.length_a   1.000
_cell.length_b   1.000
_cell.length_c   1.000
_cell.angle_alpha   90.00
_cell.angle_beta   90.00
_cell.angle_gamma   90.00
#
_symmetry.space_group_name_H-M   'P 1'
#
loop_
_entity.id
_entity.type
_entity.pdbx_description
1 polymer ?
#
loop_
_entity_poly.entity_id
_entity_poly.type
_entity_poly.pdbx_seq_one_letter_code
_entity_poly.pdbx_strand_id
1 'polypeptide(L)' 'MPDNHTITDEINAVMTDPAASGWIKAALEGALHRDPVDAMNDAEFLLAVLTRRLNNILHQDVLSSQDS' A
#
# COMPACT_ATOMS: atom_id res chain seq x y z
N MET A 1 2.49 -10.14 27.96
CA MET A 1 3.19 -9.80 26.70
C MET A 1 2.17 -10.04 25.60
N PRO A 2 1.92 -9.11 24.66
CA PRO A 2 1.08 -9.45 23.53
C PRO A 2 1.82 -10.51 22.71
N ASP A 3 1.15 -11.63 22.46
CA ASP A 3 1.77 -12.82 21.89
C ASP A 3 2.15 -12.60 20.42
N ASN A 4 3.36 -13.00 20.04
CA ASN A 4 3.92 -12.98 18.68
C ASN A 4 3.08 -13.72 17.62
N HIS A 5 1.97 -14.36 18.02
CA HIS A 5 0.96 -14.91 17.13
C HIS A 5 0.21 -13.82 16.34
N THR A 6 0.10 -12.59 16.85
CA THR A 6 -0.78 -11.55 16.26
C THR A 6 -0.32 -11.03 14.89
N ILE A 7 0.96 -10.69 14.70
CA ILE A 7 1.40 -10.09 13.42
C ILE A 7 1.43 -11.11 12.27
N THR A 8 1.75 -12.37 12.58
CA THR A 8 1.75 -13.46 11.58
C THR A 8 0.32 -13.74 11.12
N ASP A 9 -0.65 -13.68 12.03
CA ASP A 9 -2.06 -13.84 11.71
C ASP A 9 -2.58 -12.69 10.84
N GLU A 10 -2.15 -11.45 11.08
CA GLU A 10 -2.49 -10.29 10.24
C GLU A 10 -1.93 -10.41 8.82
N ILE A 11 -0.67 -10.82 8.68
CA ILE A 11 -0.05 -11.09 7.37
C ILE A 11 -0.84 -12.18 6.64
N ASN A 12 -1.15 -13.28 7.33
CA ASN A 12 -1.91 -14.38 6.74
C ASN A 12 -3.32 -13.95 6.34
N ALA A 13 -3.98 -13.10 7.13
CA ALA A 13 -5.28 -12.56 6.78
C ALA A 13 -5.23 -11.80 5.46
N VAL A 14 -4.24 -10.94 5.24
CA VAL A 14 -4.07 -10.21 3.96
C VAL A 14 -3.76 -11.16 2.81
N MET A 15 -2.87 -12.15 3.02
CA MET A 15 -2.48 -13.09 1.97
C MET A 15 -3.64 -14.00 1.53
N THR A 16 -4.50 -14.40 2.46
CA THR A 16 -5.63 -15.30 2.20
C THR A 16 -6.91 -14.58 1.79
N ASP A 17 -7.04 -13.28 2.04
CA ASP A 17 -8.23 -12.51 1.69
C ASP A 17 -8.45 -12.46 0.16
N PRO A 18 -9.55 -13.02 -0.39
CA PRO A 18 -9.84 -12.95 -1.81
C PRO A 18 -10.18 -11.53 -2.31
N ALA A 19 -10.56 -10.61 -1.41
CA ALA A 19 -10.81 -9.20 -1.74
C ALA A 19 -9.52 -8.37 -1.80
N ALA A 20 -8.43 -8.83 -1.20
CA ALA A 20 -7.13 -8.18 -1.31
C ALA A 20 -6.58 -8.32 -2.74
N SER A 21 -6.17 -7.19 -3.32
CA SER A 21 -5.66 -7.18 -4.70
C SER A 21 -4.39 -8.02 -4.85
N GLY A 22 -4.17 -8.59 -6.03
CA GLY A 22 -2.91 -9.32 -6.30
C GLY A 22 -1.66 -8.44 -6.11
N TRP A 23 -1.78 -7.14 -6.34
CA TRP A 23 -0.69 -6.19 -6.14
C TRP A 23 -0.31 -6.04 -4.67
N ILE A 24 -1.28 -5.92 -3.74
CA ILE A 24 -0.96 -5.77 -2.31
C ILE A 24 -0.35 -7.06 -1.74
N LYS A 25 -0.81 -8.23 -2.21
CA LYS A 25 -0.24 -9.52 -1.81
C LYS A 25 1.21 -9.66 -2.26
N ALA A 26 1.51 -9.32 -3.52
CA ALA A 26 2.89 -9.34 -4.03
C ALA A 26 3.79 -8.31 -3.32
N ALA A 27 3.27 -7.11 -3.00
CA ALA A 27 4.01 -6.10 -2.25
C ALA A 27 4.32 -6.57 -0.82
N LEU A 28 3.35 -7.19 -0.14
CA LEU A 28 3.54 -7.76 1.20
C LEU A 28 4.53 -8.92 1.18
N GLU A 29 4.39 -9.85 0.22
CA GLU A 29 5.35 -10.95 0.06
C GLU A 29 6.77 -10.45 -0.18
N GLY A 30 6.96 -9.43 -1.03
CA GLY A 30 8.25 -8.81 -1.25
C GLY A 30 8.81 -8.12 0.01
N ALA A 31 7.96 -7.43 0.77
CA ALA A 31 8.35 -6.74 2.00
C ALA A 31 8.84 -7.71 3.09
N LEU A 32 8.24 -8.89 3.21
CA LEU A 32 8.62 -9.91 4.21
C LEU A 32 10.03 -10.49 4.02
N HIS A 33 10.63 -10.33 2.83
CA HIS A 33 11.98 -10.77 2.53
C HIS A 33 13.05 -9.69 2.76
N ARG A 34 12.67 -8.51 3.27
CA ARG A 34 13.57 -7.37 3.48
C ARG A 34 13.76 -7.06 4.96
N ASP A 35 14.73 -6.21 5.25
CA ASP A 35 14.81 -5.58 6.56
C ASP A 35 13.49 -4.82 6.85
N PRO A 36 12.88 -5.00 8.04
CA PRO A 36 11.57 -4.44 8.33
C PRO A 36 11.56 -2.91 8.34
N VAL A 37 12.68 -2.26 8.65
CA VAL A 37 12.79 -0.79 8.61
C VAL A 37 12.79 -0.30 7.16
N ASP A 38 13.55 -0.96 6.29
CA ASP A 38 13.56 -0.65 4.86
C ASP A 38 12.19 -0.89 4.22
N ALA A 39 11.54 -2.02 4.54
CA ALA A 39 10.23 -2.36 4.01
C ALA A 39 9.16 -1.33 4.38
N MET A 40 9.18 -0.83 5.62
CA MET A 40 8.26 0.22 6.07
C MET A 40 8.52 1.54 5.34
N ASN A 41 9.79 1.95 5.24
CA ASN A 41 10.17 3.18 4.53
C ASN A 41 9.75 3.14 3.04
N ASP A 42 9.93 2.00 2.38
CA ASP A 42 9.51 1.80 0.99
C ASP A 42 7.98 1.92 0.84
N ALA A 43 7.22 1.37 1.79
CA ALA A 43 5.76 1.46 1.80
C ALA A 43 5.26 2.91 1.99
N GLU A 44 5.86 3.65 2.92
CA GLU A 44 5.56 5.08 3.12
C GLU A 44 5.91 5.92 1.89
N PHE A 45 7.08 5.68 1.29
CA PHE A 45 7.49 6.36 0.07
C PHE A 45 6.52 6.09 -1.09
N LEU A 46 6.10 4.84 -1.25
CA LEU A 46 5.14 4.43 -2.26
C LEU A 46 3.78 5.12 -2.07
N LEU A 47 3.27 5.14 -0.82
CA LEU A 47 2.04 5.87 -0.48
C LEU A 47 2.16 7.36 -0.84
N ALA A 48 3.28 8.00 -0.52
CA ALA A 48 3.50 9.41 -0.84
C ALA A 48 3.51 9.68 -2.36
N VAL A 49 4.14 8.79 -3.14
CA VAL A 49 4.15 8.90 -4.62
C VAL A 49 2.74 8.72 -5.19
N LEU A 50 2.01 7.69 -4.76
CA LEU A 50 0.65 7.41 -5.23
C LEU A 50 -0.32 8.54 -4.85
N THR A 51 -0.18 9.10 -3.65
CA THR A 51 -0.97 10.25 -3.19
C THR A 51 -0.74 11.48 -4.08
N ARG A 52 0.51 11.83 -4.37
CA ARG A 52 0.83 12.94 -5.28
C ARG A 52 0.27 12.70 -6.68
N ARG A 53 0.37 11.46 -7.19
CA ARG A 53 -0.19 11.09 -8.49
C ARG A 53 -1.71 11.24 -8.51
N LEU A 54 -2.40 10.74 -7.50
CA LEU A 54 -3.86 10.86 -7.37
C LEU A 54 -4.28 12.32 -7.33
N ASN A 55 -3.61 13.13 -6.49
CA ASN A 55 -3.89 14.56 -6.41
C ASN A 55 -3.69 15.24 -7.76
N ASN A 56 -2.62 14.94 -8.48
CA ASN A 56 -2.39 15.53 -9.81
C ASN A 56 -3.51 15.17 -10.80
N ILE A 57 -3.98 13.92 -10.82
CA ILE A 57 -5.09 13.49 -11.68
C ILE A 57 -6.37 14.25 -11.31
N LEU A 58 -6.73 14.26 -10.02
CA LEU A 58 -7.95 14.94 -9.56
C LEU A 58 -7.91 16.46 -9.79
N HIS A 59 -6.75 17.11 -9.66
CA HIS A 59 -6.62 18.55 -9.95
C HIS A 59 -6.67 18.83 -11.46
N GLN A 60 -6.15 17.94 -12.31
CA GLN A 60 -6.27 18.06 -13.77
C GLN A 60 -7.71 17.91 -14.25
N ASP A 61 -8.47 16.99 -13.65
CA ASP A 61 -9.89 16.80 -13.97
C ASP A 61 -10.72 18.06 -13.67
N VAL A 62 -10.45 18.72 -12.53
CA VAL A 62 -11.13 19.97 -12.14
C VAL A 62 -10.83 21.11 -13.12
N LEU A 63 -9.58 21.27 -13.56
CA LEU A 63 -9.21 22.32 -14.53
C LEU A 63 -9.80 22.03 -15.92
N SER A 64 -9.83 20.76 -16.34
CA SER A 64 -10.43 20.37 -17.63
C SER A 64 -11.96 20.53 -17.68
N SER A 65 -12.62 20.58 -16.53
CA SER A 65 -14.08 20.73 -16.42
C SER A 65 -14.56 22.19 -16.31
N GLN A 66 -13.66 23.16 -16.13
CA GLN A 66 -14.01 24.59 -16.03
C GLN A 66 -13.86 25.36 -17.35
N ASP A 67 -13.29 24.73 -18.40
CA ASP A 67 -13.10 25.32 -19.73
C ASP A 67 -14.14 24.83 -20.78
N SER A 68 -15.27 24.24 -20.36
CA SER A 68 -16.36 23.77 -21.26
C SER A 68 -17.69 24.46 -21.02
#